data_AF-A0A7X6I705-F1
#
_entry.id   AF-A0A7X6I705-F1
#
_cell.length_a   1.000
_cell.length_b   1.000
_cell.length_c   1.000
_cell.angle_alpha   90.00
_cell.angle_beta   90.00
_cell.angle_gamma   90.00
#
_symmetry.space_group_name_H-M   'P 1'
#
loop_
_entity.id
_entity.type
_entity.pdbx_description
1 polymer ?
#
loop_
_entity_poly.entity_id
_entity_poly.type
_entity_poly.pdbx_seq_one_letter_code
_entity_poly.pdbx_strand_id
1 'polypeptide(L)'
;MTPPSATRVETLRWSAGRLEMIDQRVLPAQLRYLSYDSAESVATGIRDMVVRGAPAIGCAAAYGVALEALRHRHAPGTEFSRAMQRGFEVLAASRPTAVNLFWALRRMRLQWESLAAYPASAQADALLAQAHEIFAEDIRTNRALGEHGAALLADGARVLTHCNAGALATAGHGTALGVIRSAVEAGKRISVIADETRPFLQGARLTAWEMVQEGIPVTLITDNMAGFMMSRGEVDAVVVGTDRVAANGDVANKIGTYMVAVLARRHGIPFYVACPMSTIDMQVADGAAIPIEERPAREVTGFRDDQWAAAGVAVRNPSFDVTPAELVTALVTERGVVHRPDRERLEALARG
;
A
#
# COMPACT_ATOMS: atom_id res chain seq x y z
N MET A 1 -21.55 -13.02 -17.83
CA MET A 1 -20.31 -12.26 -18.06
C MET A 1 -19.17 -13.25 -18.12
N THR A 2 -18.52 -13.39 -19.27
CA THR A 2 -17.27 -14.15 -19.41
C THR A 2 -16.22 -13.50 -18.50
N PRO A 3 -15.47 -14.25 -17.68
CA PRO A 3 -14.41 -13.64 -16.88
C PRO A 3 -13.40 -12.98 -17.84
N PRO A 4 -12.96 -11.74 -17.57
CA PRO A 4 -11.89 -11.12 -18.35
C PRO A 4 -10.65 -12.03 -18.28
N SER A 5 -9.92 -12.16 -19.39
CA SER A 5 -8.63 -12.84 -19.38
C SER A 5 -7.78 -12.24 -18.26
N ALA A 6 -7.23 -13.05 -17.36
CA ALA A 6 -6.51 -12.63 -16.16
C ALA A 6 -5.49 -11.53 -16.48
N THR A 7 -5.92 -10.27 -16.38
CA THR A 7 -5.09 -9.12 -16.70
C THR A 7 -4.50 -8.70 -15.38
N ARG A 8 -3.19 -8.92 -15.22
CA ARG A 8 -2.46 -8.53 -14.01
C ARG A 8 -2.68 -7.03 -13.79
N VAL A 9 -3.13 -6.65 -12.60
CA VAL A 9 -3.42 -5.24 -12.26
C VAL A 9 -2.12 -4.45 -12.24
N GLU A 10 -1.94 -3.54 -13.21
CA GLU A 10 -0.78 -2.64 -13.31
C GLU A 10 -1.13 -1.25 -12.80
N THR A 11 -0.89 -1.02 -11.51
CA THR A 11 -1.20 0.25 -10.81
C THR A 11 -0.47 1.44 -11.40
N LEU A 12 0.82 1.25 -11.70
CA LEU A 12 1.68 2.20 -12.39
C LEU A 12 2.33 1.50 -13.56
N ARG A 13 2.44 2.18 -14.69
CA ARG A 13 3.22 1.70 -15.84
C ARG A 13 3.98 2.83 -16.50
N TRP A 14 5.16 2.50 -17.02
CA TRP A 14 5.92 3.41 -17.86
C TRP A 14 5.55 3.16 -19.32
N SER A 15 5.01 4.18 -20.00
CA SER A 15 4.53 4.06 -21.37
C SER A 15 4.85 5.32 -22.16
N ALA A 16 5.44 5.16 -23.35
CA ALA A 16 5.76 6.27 -24.27
C ALA A 16 6.47 7.47 -23.60
N GLY A 17 7.42 7.20 -22.68
CA GLY A 17 8.18 8.24 -21.97
C GLY A 17 7.40 8.97 -20.89
N ARG A 18 6.27 8.42 -20.46
CA ARG A 18 5.39 8.96 -19.41
C ARG A 18 5.10 7.92 -18.34
N LEU A 19 4.75 8.41 -17.16
CA LEU A 19 4.16 7.58 -16.12
C LEU A 19 2.65 7.55 -16.32
N GLU A 20 2.06 6.36 -16.38
CA GLU A 20 0.61 6.18 -16.34
C GLU A 20 0.21 5.52 -15.03
N MET A 21 -0.84 6.04 -14.39
CA MET A 21 -1.39 5.50 -13.13
C MET A 21 -2.88 5.24 -13.28
N ILE A 22 -3.37 4.14 -12.69
CA ILE A 22 -4.81 3.90 -12.56
C ILE A 22 -5.43 4.98 -11.68
N ASP A 23 -6.52 5.61 -12.13
CA ASP A 23 -7.31 6.52 -11.30
C ASP A 23 -8.18 5.74 -10.31
N GLN A 24 -7.63 5.50 -9.13
CA GLN A 24 -8.30 4.72 -8.09
C GLN A 24 -9.56 5.40 -7.51
N ARG A 25 -9.82 6.68 -7.83
CA ARG A 25 -11.01 7.41 -7.35
C ARG A 25 -12.28 6.98 -8.08
N VAL A 26 -12.14 6.56 -9.34
CA VAL A 26 -13.26 6.16 -10.19
C VAL A 26 -13.53 4.65 -10.17
N LEU A 27 -12.61 3.85 -9.60
CA LEU A 27 -12.87 2.45 -9.29
C LEU A 27 -14.01 2.30 -8.26
N PRO A 28 -14.85 1.26 -8.38
CA PRO A 28 -14.78 0.16 -9.36
C PRO A 28 -15.51 0.44 -10.69
N ALA A 29 -16.17 1.59 -10.82
CA ALA A 29 -17.07 1.89 -11.94
C ALA A 29 -16.34 2.05 -13.29
N GLN A 30 -15.12 2.58 -13.27
CA GLN A 30 -14.31 2.79 -14.47
C GLN A 30 -12.85 2.46 -14.20
N LEU A 31 -12.25 1.66 -15.10
CA LEU A 31 -10.80 1.53 -15.20
C LEU A 31 -10.28 2.63 -16.15
N ARG A 32 -9.53 3.59 -15.62
CA ARG A 32 -8.94 4.70 -16.39
C ARG A 32 -7.50 4.89 -15.99
N TYR A 33 -6.61 4.99 -16.97
CA TYR A 33 -5.23 5.43 -16.77
C TYR A 33 -5.13 6.94 -17.01
N LEU A 34 -4.42 7.64 -16.13
CA LEU A 34 -4.02 9.03 -16.30
C LEU A 34 -2.53 9.08 -16.58
N SER A 35 -2.11 9.96 -17.50
CA SER A 35 -0.73 10.10 -17.96
C SER A 35 -0.08 11.34 -17.35
N TYR A 36 1.16 11.20 -16.90
CA TYR A 36 1.92 12.19 -16.15
C TYR A 36 3.28 12.42 -16.81
N ASP A 37 3.72 13.67 -16.83
CA ASP A 37 4.92 14.09 -17.57
C ASP A 37 5.86 15.02 -16.79
N SER A 38 5.65 15.21 -15.49
CA SER A 38 6.45 16.10 -14.62
C SER A 38 6.35 15.73 -13.14
N ALA A 39 7.27 16.24 -12.31
CA ALA A 39 7.15 16.09 -10.86
C ALA A 39 5.87 16.73 -10.31
N GLU A 40 5.46 17.89 -10.86
CA GLU A 40 4.28 18.62 -10.42
C GLU A 40 2.96 17.88 -10.71
N SER A 41 2.84 17.30 -11.92
CA SER A 41 1.65 16.52 -12.29
C SER A 41 1.55 15.26 -11.44
N VAL A 42 2.66 14.56 -11.20
CA VAL A 42 2.72 13.39 -10.30
C VAL A 42 2.36 13.77 -8.87
N ALA A 43 2.91 14.86 -8.34
CA ALA A 43 2.58 15.36 -7.00
C ALA A 43 1.07 15.64 -6.85
N THR A 44 0.43 16.14 -7.90
CA THR A 44 -1.03 16.34 -7.93
C THR A 44 -1.78 15.01 -7.92
N GLY A 45 -1.35 14.02 -8.71
CA GLY A 45 -1.92 12.67 -8.67
C GLY A 45 -1.83 12.01 -7.28
N ILE A 46 -0.73 12.23 -6.56
CA ILE A 46 -0.54 11.75 -5.18
C ILE A 46 -1.46 12.50 -4.20
N ARG A 47 -1.55 13.83 -4.28
CA ARG A 47 -2.43 14.65 -3.42
C ARG A 47 -3.90 14.29 -3.58
N ASP A 48 -4.34 14.14 -4.82
CA ASP A 48 -5.74 13.86 -5.16
C ASP A 48 -6.12 12.40 -4.89
N MET A 49 -5.17 11.55 -4.48
CA MET A 49 -5.34 10.11 -4.31
C MET A 49 -5.76 9.38 -5.59
N VAL A 50 -5.26 9.82 -6.75
CA VAL A 50 -5.27 8.99 -7.98
C VAL A 50 -4.50 7.71 -7.69
N VAL A 51 -3.32 7.84 -7.07
CA VAL A 51 -2.51 6.75 -6.53
C VAL A 51 -2.51 6.81 -5.00
N ARG A 52 -2.60 5.64 -4.36
CA ARG A 52 -2.54 5.47 -2.90
C ARG A 52 -1.85 4.16 -2.54
N GLY A 53 -1.59 3.98 -1.25
CA GLY A 53 -0.76 2.91 -0.73
C GLY A 53 0.69 3.37 -0.64
N ALA A 54 1.32 3.14 0.51
CA ALA A 54 2.62 3.73 0.79
C ALA A 54 3.68 3.34 -0.27
N PRO A 55 3.80 2.06 -0.70
CA PRO A 55 4.78 1.69 -1.72
C PRO A 55 4.48 2.28 -3.11
N ALA A 56 3.22 2.30 -3.56
CA ALA A 56 2.84 2.91 -4.83
C ALA A 56 3.16 4.42 -4.88
N ILE A 57 2.94 5.14 -3.78
CA ILE A 57 3.30 6.56 -3.67
C ILE A 57 4.81 6.77 -3.80
N GLY A 58 5.62 5.91 -3.17
CA GLY A 58 7.08 5.95 -3.30
C GLY A 58 7.54 5.75 -4.74
N CYS A 59 6.99 4.75 -5.43
CA CYS A 59 7.28 4.49 -6.84
C CYS A 59 6.85 5.65 -7.74
N ALA A 60 5.64 6.19 -7.55
CA ALA A 60 5.15 7.35 -8.29
C ALA A 60 6.09 8.54 -8.13
N ALA A 61 6.52 8.84 -6.90
CA ALA A 61 7.43 9.94 -6.64
C ALA A 61 8.81 9.76 -7.28
N ALA A 62 9.36 8.54 -7.28
CA ALA A 62 10.60 8.25 -7.99
C ALA A 62 10.47 8.54 -9.49
N TYR A 63 9.38 8.09 -10.12
CA TYR A 63 9.10 8.44 -11.51
C TYR A 63 8.86 9.95 -11.72
N GLY A 64 8.24 10.64 -10.75
CA GLY A 64 8.10 12.10 -10.79
C GLY A 64 9.44 12.83 -10.87
N VAL A 65 10.44 12.39 -10.09
CA VAL A 65 11.81 12.92 -10.17
C VAL A 65 12.43 12.63 -11.53
N ALA A 66 12.30 11.40 -12.03
CA ALA A 66 12.83 11.01 -13.33
C ALA A 66 12.20 11.81 -14.48
N LEU A 67 10.89 12.03 -14.46
CA LEU A 67 10.16 12.83 -15.43
C LEU A 67 10.66 14.28 -15.44
N GLU A 68 10.87 14.88 -14.27
CA GLU A 68 11.42 16.23 -14.17
C GLU A 68 12.83 16.33 -14.78
N ALA A 69 13.67 15.33 -14.50
CA ALA A 69 15.01 15.25 -15.08
C ALA A 69 14.96 15.12 -16.61
N LEU A 70 14.06 14.27 -17.13
CA LEU A 70 13.90 14.06 -18.58
C LEU A 70 13.42 15.32 -19.30
N ARG A 71 12.48 16.08 -18.72
CA ARG A 71 12.02 17.37 -19.27
C ARG A 71 13.16 18.38 -19.43
N HIS A 72 14.10 18.37 -18.49
CA HIS A 72 15.21 19.33 -18.43
C HIS A 72 16.55 18.76 -18.92
N ARG A 73 16.56 17.59 -19.57
CA ARG A 73 17.79 16.85 -19.94
C ARG A 73 18.74 17.60 -20.89
N HIS A 74 18.26 18.64 -21.55
CA HIS A 74 19.03 19.50 -22.46
C HIS A 74 19.27 20.91 -21.90
N ALA A 75 18.84 21.19 -20.67
CA ALA A 75 19.02 22.48 -20.03
C ALA A 75 20.48 22.67 -19.55
N PRO A 76 20.97 23.92 -19.44
CA PRO A 76 22.24 24.22 -18.79
C PRO A 76 22.27 23.69 -17.34
N GLY A 77 23.44 23.30 -16.85
CA GLY A 77 23.57 22.62 -15.54
C GLY A 77 22.95 23.37 -14.36
N THR A 78 23.03 24.71 -14.34
CA THR A 78 22.43 25.54 -13.30
C THR A 78 20.90 25.55 -13.36
N GLU A 79 20.33 25.54 -14.57
CA GLU A 79 18.88 25.47 -14.79
C GLU A 79 18.36 24.07 -14.46
N PHE A 80 19.04 23.02 -14.93
CA PHE A 80 18.74 21.63 -14.60
C PHE A 80 18.71 21.44 -13.08
N SER A 81 19.74 21.91 -12.37
CA SER A 81 19.83 21.77 -10.92
C SER A 81 18.67 22.48 -10.20
N ARG A 82 18.28 23.66 -10.67
CA ARG A 82 17.15 24.40 -10.11
C ARG A 82 15.82 23.68 -10.37
N ALA A 83 15.63 23.10 -11.54
CA ALA A 83 14.45 22.31 -11.86
C ALA A 83 14.35 21.06 -10.98
N MET A 84 15.47 20.33 -10.83
CA MET A 84 15.54 19.17 -9.94
C MET A 84 15.16 19.54 -8.51
N GLN A 85 15.73 20.62 -7.94
CA GLN A 85 15.39 21.05 -6.58
C GLN A 85 13.88 21.28 -6.40
N ARG A 86 13.25 22.03 -7.32
CA ARG A 86 11.79 22.24 -7.29
C ARG A 86 11.01 20.94 -7.42
N GLY A 87 11.45 20.02 -8.28
CA GLY A 87 10.82 18.71 -8.48
C GLY A 87 10.78 17.89 -7.20
N PHE A 88 11.89 17.85 -6.46
CA PHE A 88 11.91 17.18 -5.15
C PHE A 88 11.03 17.89 -4.11
N GLU A 89 11.06 19.22 -4.05
CA GLU A 89 10.25 20.01 -3.11
C GLU A 89 8.74 19.78 -3.32
N VAL A 90 8.27 19.85 -4.57
CA VAL A 90 6.84 19.67 -4.88
C VAL A 90 6.35 18.25 -4.60
N LEU A 91 7.20 17.24 -4.84
CA LEU A 91 6.88 15.85 -4.53
C LEU A 91 6.86 15.61 -3.02
N ALA A 92 7.83 16.12 -2.28
CA ALA A 92 7.88 16.00 -0.81
C ALA A 92 6.66 16.64 -0.14
N ALA A 93 6.21 17.78 -0.66
CA ALA A 93 5.02 18.48 -0.17
C ALA A 93 3.68 17.79 -0.54
N SER A 94 3.69 16.76 -1.40
CA SER A 94 2.46 16.11 -1.83
C SER A 94 1.73 15.41 -0.68
N ARG A 95 2.46 14.66 0.17
CA ARG A 95 1.92 13.98 1.37
C ARG A 95 2.99 13.87 2.47
N PRO A 96 3.13 14.89 3.34
CA PRO A 96 4.23 15.01 4.31
C PRO A 96 4.35 13.88 5.35
N THR A 97 3.32 13.05 5.52
CA THR A 97 3.30 11.93 6.47
C THR A 97 3.64 10.57 5.83
N ALA A 98 3.78 10.50 4.50
CA ALA A 98 4.02 9.25 3.79
C ALA A 98 5.51 8.85 3.86
N VAL A 99 5.87 7.90 4.71
CA VAL A 99 7.27 7.49 4.92
C VAL A 99 7.93 6.98 3.63
N ASN A 100 7.24 6.13 2.86
CA ASN A 100 7.75 5.58 1.60
C ASN A 100 7.99 6.66 0.51
N LEU A 101 7.27 7.80 0.56
CA LEU A 101 7.54 8.95 -0.31
C LEU A 101 8.95 9.48 -0.03
N PHE A 102 9.26 9.78 1.24
CA PHE A 102 10.55 10.33 1.63
C PHE A 102 11.70 9.33 1.46
N TRP A 103 11.45 8.04 1.68
CA TRP A 103 12.42 6.99 1.37
C TRP A 103 12.82 7.01 -0.11
N ALA A 104 11.84 7.03 -1.01
CA ALA A 104 12.10 7.05 -2.46
C ALA A 104 12.79 8.35 -2.89
N LEU A 105 12.31 9.51 -2.40
CA LEU A 105 12.93 10.81 -2.69
C LEU A 105 14.37 10.88 -2.18
N ARG A 106 14.68 10.33 -0.99
CA ARG A 106 16.05 10.28 -0.48
C ARG A 106 16.94 9.43 -1.37
N ARG A 107 16.49 8.26 -1.81
CA ARG A 107 17.26 7.39 -2.72
C ARG A 107 17.51 8.07 -4.08
N MET A 108 16.50 8.72 -4.63
CA MET A 108 16.62 9.51 -5.86
C MET A 108 17.57 10.70 -5.69
N ARG A 109 17.54 11.36 -4.53
CA ARG A 109 18.43 12.49 -4.20
C ARG A 109 19.89 12.05 -4.18
N LEU A 110 20.21 10.96 -3.48
CA LEU A 110 21.56 10.40 -3.43
C LEU A 110 22.07 10.00 -4.81
N GLN A 111 21.21 9.42 -5.65
CA GLN A 111 21.56 9.11 -7.04
C GLN A 111 21.88 10.40 -7.82
N TRP A 112 21.05 11.43 -7.69
CA TRP A 112 21.26 12.70 -8.38
C TRP A 112 22.57 13.39 -7.94
N GLU A 113 22.83 13.45 -6.64
CA GLU A 113 24.04 14.07 -6.07
C GLU A 113 25.32 13.33 -6.49
N SER A 114 25.29 12.00 -6.57
CA SER A 114 26.46 11.22 -7.04
C SER A 114 26.81 11.45 -8.51
N LEU A 115 25.88 12.04 -9.28
CA LEU A 115 26.03 12.31 -10.71
C LEU A 115 26.29 13.79 -11.03
N ALA A 116 26.58 14.64 -10.04
CA ALA A 116 26.71 16.09 -10.23
C ALA A 116 27.74 16.52 -11.30
N ALA A 117 28.77 15.71 -11.56
CA ALA A 117 29.80 15.97 -12.57
C ALA A 117 29.38 15.58 -14.01
N TYR A 118 28.26 14.87 -14.18
CA TYR A 118 27.82 14.37 -15.48
C TYR A 118 26.88 15.37 -16.19
N PRO A 119 26.78 15.33 -17.52
CA PRO A 119 25.79 16.13 -18.26
C PRO A 119 24.35 15.81 -17.82
N ALA A 120 23.45 16.80 -17.89
CA ALA A 120 22.04 16.68 -17.52
C ALA A 120 21.34 15.48 -18.18
N SER A 121 21.70 15.15 -19.43
CA SER A 121 21.16 13.99 -20.13
C SER A 121 21.53 12.66 -19.47
N ALA A 122 22.79 12.50 -19.06
CA ALA A 122 23.24 11.30 -18.36
C ALA A 122 22.63 11.20 -16.95
N GLN A 123 22.45 12.34 -16.26
CA GLN A 123 21.75 12.38 -14.98
C GLN A 123 20.29 11.95 -15.13
N ALA A 124 19.59 12.43 -16.14
CA ALA A 124 18.20 12.08 -16.41
C ALA A 124 18.02 10.59 -16.73
N ASP A 125 18.87 10.03 -17.58
CA ASP A 125 18.81 8.61 -17.95
C ASP A 125 19.07 7.70 -16.73
N ALA A 126 20.03 8.07 -15.88
CA ALA A 126 20.33 7.32 -14.64
C ALA A 126 19.22 7.43 -13.58
N LEU A 127 18.56 8.59 -13.46
CA LEU A 127 17.42 8.76 -12.57
C LEU A 127 16.20 7.96 -13.04
N LEU A 128 15.97 7.87 -14.35
CA LEU A 128 14.94 6.98 -14.89
C LEU A 128 15.25 5.51 -14.57
N ALA A 129 16.50 5.08 -14.77
CA ALA A 129 16.92 3.72 -14.40
C ALA A 129 16.72 3.45 -12.90
N GLN A 130 17.02 4.41 -12.03
CA GLN A 130 16.78 4.27 -10.59
C GLN A 130 15.29 4.20 -10.23
N ALA A 131 14.43 4.95 -10.93
CA ALA A 131 12.98 4.85 -10.74
C ALA A 131 12.45 3.47 -11.16
N HIS A 132 12.93 2.91 -12.28
CA HIS A 132 12.64 1.54 -12.68
C HIS A 132 13.11 0.52 -11.65
N GLU A 133 14.30 0.71 -11.09
CA GLU A 133 14.84 -0.20 -10.08
C GLU A 133 14.02 -0.17 -8.78
N ILE A 134 13.60 1.02 -8.31
CA ILE A 134 12.71 1.15 -7.15
C ILE A 134 11.39 0.40 -7.39
N PHE A 135 10.81 0.55 -8.59
CA PHE A 135 9.58 -0.15 -8.98
C PHE A 135 9.77 -1.67 -9.02
N ALA A 136 10.86 -2.15 -9.64
CA ALA A 136 11.16 -3.57 -9.76
C ALA A 136 11.48 -4.21 -8.40
N GLU A 137 12.19 -3.48 -7.53
CA GLU A 137 12.49 -3.90 -6.16
C GLU A 137 11.22 -4.07 -5.34
N ASP A 138 10.27 -3.15 -5.42
CA ASP A 138 8.98 -3.28 -4.74
C ASP A 138 8.21 -4.54 -5.18
N ILE A 139 8.22 -4.87 -6.48
CA ILE A 139 7.62 -6.11 -6.99
C ILE A 139 8.32 -7.34 -6.41
N ARG A 140 9.67 -7.36 -6.39
CA ARG A 140 10.43 -8.50 -5.84
C ARG A 140 10.16 -8.67 -4.34
N THR A 141 10.16 -7.58 -3.59
CA THR A 141 9.83 -7.54 -2.15
C THR A 141 8.44 -8.10 -1.90
N ASN A 142 7.43 -7.62 -2.62
CA ASN A 142 6.05 -8.07 -2.47
C ASN A 142 5.88 -9.56 -2.83
N ARG A 143 6.61 -10.06 -3.83
CA ARG A 143 6.58 -11.48 -4.19
C ARG A 143 7.20 -12.37 -3.13
N ALA A 144 8.41 -12.05 -2.66
CA ALA A 144 9.07 -12.80 -1.60
C ALA A 144 8.24 -12.81 -0.31
N LEU A 145 7.68 -11.65 0.07
CA LEU A 145 6.74 -11.53 1.17
C LEU A 145 5.51 -12.41 0.95
N GLY A 146 4.91 -12.34 -0.23
CA GLY A 146 3.75 -13.13 -0.61
C GLY A 146 4.01 -14.64 -0.50
N GLU A 147 5.17 -15.10 -0.95
CA GLU A 147 5.60 -16.50 -0.86
C GLU A 147 5.74 -16.98 0.59
N HIS A 148 6.38 -16.19 1.45
CA HIS A 148 6.48 -16.49 2.88
C HIS A 148 5.11 -16.58 3.56
N GLY A 149 4.21 -15.63 3.26
CA GLY A 149 2.85 -15.65 3.82
C GLY A 149 1.99 -16.77 3.25
N ALA A 150 2.15 -17.10 1.97
CA ALA A 150 1.40 -18.16 1.32
C ALA A 150 1.64 -19.51 2.00
N ALA A 151 2.86 -19.75 2.52
CA ALA A 151 3.19 -20.95 3.28
C ALA A 151 2.35 -21.11 4.57
N LEU A 152 1.84 -20.02 5.15
CA LEU A 152 1.02 -20.03 6.37
C LEU A 152 -0.45 -20.37 6.11
N LEU A 153 -0.91 -20.26 4.86
CA LEU A 153 -2.31 -20.52 4.51
C LEU A 153 -2.53 -21.98 4.12
N ALA A 154 -3.58 -22.60 4.65
CA ALA A 154 -3.98 -23.94 4.23
C ALA A 154 -4.63 -23.93 2.83
N ASP A 155 -4.55 -25.05 2.12
CA ASP A 155 -5.37 -25.27 0.93
C ASP A 155 -6.85 -25.30 1.33
N GLY A 156 -7.70 -24.57 0.61
CA GLY A 156 -9.12 -24.38 0.95
C GLY A 156 -9.42 -23.22 1.91
N ALA A 157 -8.42 -22.45 2.35
CA ALA A 157 -8.63 -21.41 3.36
C ALA A 157 -9.52 -20.25 2.86
N ARG A 158 -10.40 -19.78 3.76
CA ARG A 158 -11.17 -18.53 3.65
C ARG A 158 -10.46 -17.45 4.42
N VAL A 159 -9.84 -16.53 3.69
CA VAL A 159 -8.98 -15.49 4.25
C VAL A 159 -9.78 -14.19 4.35
N LEU A 160 -9.97 -13.70 5.57
CA LEU A 160 -10.52 -12.37 5.77
C LEU A 160 -9.41 -11.31 5.62
N THR A 161 -9.73 -10.21 4.96
CA THR A 161 -8.84 -9.07 4.82
C THR A 161 -9.58 -7.75 5.04
N HIS A 162 -8.84 -6.72 5.43
CA HIS A 162 -9.36 -5.40 5.77
C HIS A 162 -8.55 -4.34 5.03
N CYS A 163 -9.22 -3.30 4.51
CA CYS A 163 -8.67 -2.29 3.60
C CYS A 163 -8.28 -2.85 2.22
N ASN A 164 -7.28 -2.24 1.60
CA ASN A 164 -6.69 -2.63 0.33
C ASN A 164 -5.17 -2.55 0.42
N ALA A 165 -4.56 -3.71 0.59
CA ALA A 165 -3.12 -3.94 0.59
C ALA A 165 -2.73 -4.87 -0.57
N GLY A 166 -3.26 -4.52 -1.76
CA GLY A 166 -3.10 -5.25 -3.01
C GLY A 166 -2.13 -4.60 -3.98
N ALA A 167 -2.20 -5.05 -5.24
CA ALA A 167 -1.38 -4.48 -6.31
C ALA A 167 -1.68 -2.99 -6.48
N LEU A 168 -2.94 -2.56 -6.30
CA LEU A 168 -3.33 -1.14 -6.32
C LEU A 168 -2.63 -0.28 -5.26
N ALA A 169 -2.14 -0.88 -4.17
CA ALA A 169 -1.43 -0.16 -3.12
C ALA A 169 0.10 -0.16 -3.28
N THR A 170 0.64 -0.89 -4.27
CA THR A 170 2.08 -1.10 -4.48
C THR A 170 2.47 -0.93 -5.96
N ALA A 171 3.71 -1.25 -6.33
CA ALA A 171 4.13 -1.36 -7.73
C ALA A 171 3.45 -2.54 -8.46
N GLY A 172 2.87 -3.47 -7.71
CA GLY A 172 2.25 -4.69 -8.21
C GLY A 172 2.31 -5.80 -7.16
N HIS A 173 1.56 -6.88 -7.38
CA HIS A 173 1.39 -8.03 -6.47
C HIS A 173 0.69 -7.67 -5.14
N GLY A 174 1.16 -6.68 -4.40
CA GLY A 174 0.63 -6.26 -3.11
C GLY A 174 1.27 -6.99 -1.92
N THR A 175 0.88 -6.62 -0.71
CA THR A 175 1.36 -7.26 0.52
C THR A 175 0.36 -8.32 0.99
N ALA A 176 -0.73 -7.93 1.65
CA ALA A 176 -1.74 -8.86 2.16
C ALA A 176 -2.44 -9.63 1.03
N LEU A 177 -2.86 -8.91 -0.03
CA LEU A 177 -3.41 -9.59 -1.20
C LEU A 177 -2.31 -10.23 -2.05
N GLY A 178 -1.04 -9.87 -1.84
CA GLY A 178 0.12 -10.56 -2.42
C GLY A 178 0.30 -11.96 -1.82
N VAL A 179 0.09 -12.12 -0.51
CA VAL A 179 0.04 -13.43 0.16
C VAL A 179 -1.05 -14.32 -0.44
N ILE A 180 -2.25 -13.76 -0.64
CA ILE A 180 -3.37 -14.47 -1.26
C ILE A 180 -3.02 -14.87 -2.71
N ARG A 181 -2.50 -13.93 -3.51
CA ARG A 181 -2.05 -14.21 -4.88
C ARG A 181 -0.98 -15.28 -4.94
N SER A 182 0.05 -15.19 -4.10
CA SER A 182 1.12 -16.19 -4.04
C SER A 182 0.59 -17.57 -3.64
N ALA A 183 -0.39 -17.66 -2.75
CA ALA A 183 -1.04 -18.92 -2.40
C ALA A 183 -1.81 -19.53 -3.59
N VAL A 184 -2.53 -18.70 -4.36
CA VAL A 184 -3.22 -19.14 -5.59
C VAL A 184 -2.22 -19.51 -6.70
N GLU A 185 -1.16 -18.71 -6.90
CA GLU A 185 -0.06 -19.00 -7.84
C GLU A 185 0.63 -20.34 -7.47
N ALA A 186 0.70 -20.68 -6.18
CA ALA A 186 1.20 -21.97 -5.68
C ALA A 186 0.18 -23.13 -5.77
N GLY A 187 -1.00 -22.91 -6.36
CA GLY A 187 -2.02 -23.93 -6.60
C GLY A 187 -3.01 -24.18 -5.46
N LYS A 188 -2.99 -23.37 -4.40
CA LYS A 188 -3.97 -23.48 -3.30
C LYS A 188 -5.32 -22.91 -3.71
N ARG A 189 -6.40 -23.57 -3.30
CA ARG A 189 -7.76 -23.04 -3.41
C ARG A 189 -7.98 -22.05 -2.27
N ILE A 190 -7.88 -20.76 -2.56
CA ILE A 190 -8.12 -19.69 -1.59
C ILE A 190 -9.39 -18.94 -1.96
N SER A 191 -10.15 -18.53 -0.95
CA SER A 191 -11.25 -17.57 -1.10
C SER A 191 -11.06 -16.42 -0.12
N VAL A 192 -11.53 -15.23 -0.52
CA VAL A 192 -11.34 -13.99 0.23
C VAL A 192 -12.67 -13.51 0.80
N ILE A 193 -12.65 -13.08 2.05
CA ILE A 193 -13.73 -12.30 2.66
C ILE A 193 -13.18 -10.89 2.83
N ALA A 194 -13.69 -9.93 2.07
CA ALA A 194 -13.24 -8.55 2.11
C ALA A 194 -14.22 -7.72 2.92
N ASP A 195 -13.74 -7.11 4.00
CA ASP A 195 -14.47 -6.05 4.69
C ASP A 195 -14.59 -4.83 3.77
N GLU A 196 -15.75 -4.19 3.67
CA GLU A 196 -15.94 -3.03 2.79
C GLU A 196 -14.98 -1.88 3.12
N THR A 197 -14.58 -1.77 4.38
CA THR A 197 -13.64 -0.80 4.95
C THR A 197 -14.16 0.63 4.90
N ARG A 198 -15.14 0.94 5.76
CA ARG A 198 -15.60 2.32 5.93
C ARG A 198 -14.50 3.21 6.55
N PRO A 199 -14.56 4.53 6.32
CA PRO A 199 -15.56 5.23 5.51
C PRO A 199 -15.24 5.27 4.00
N PHE A 200 -14.00 5.02 3.60
CA PHE A 200 -13.55 5.27 2.21
C PHE A 200 -13.85 4.12 1.23
N LEU A 201 -14.28 2.99 1.76
CA LEU A 201 -14.72 1.80 1.04
C LEU A 201 -13.59 1.14 0.23
N GLN A 202 -12.38 1.07 0.80
CA GLN A 202 -11.24 0.45 0.11
C GLN A 202 -11.49 -1.01 -0.24
N GLY A 203 -12.05 -1.78 0.68
CA GLY A 203 -12.25 -3.20 0.46
C GLY A 203 -13.34 -3.46 -0.59
N ALA A 204 -14.44 -2.70 -0.53
CA ALA A 204 -15.50 -2.79 -1.53
C ALA A 204 -15.05 -2.32 -2.93
N ARG A 205 -14.32 -1.20 -3.01
CA ARG A 205 -14.01 -0.55 -4.29
C ARG A 205 -12.74 -1.06 -4.96
N LEU A 206 -11.76 -1.48 -4.18
CA LEU A 206 -10.40 -1.78 -4.65
C LEU A 206 -10.08 -3.25 -4.46
N THR A 207 -10.19 -3.78 -3.23
CA THR A 207 -9.86 -5.19 -2.95
C THR A 207 -10.79 -6.14 -3.70
N ALA A 208 -12.11 -5.98 -3.56
CA ALA A 208 -13.07 -6.82 -4.28
C ALA A 208 -12.90 -6.68 -5.80
N TRP A 209 -12.60 -5.47 -6.30
CA TRP A 209 -12.34 -5.25 -7.72
C TRP A 209 -11.12 -6.03 -8.21
N GLU A 210 -9.98 -5.94 -7.52
CA GLU A 210 -8.75 -6.68 -7.87
C GLU A 210 -8.99 -8.19 -7.89
N MET A 211 -9.64 -8.74 -6.86
CA MET A 211 -9.94 -10.17 -6.78
C MET A 211 -10.86 -10.63 -7.93
N VAL A 212 -11.86 -9.82 -8.30
CA VAL A 212 -12.73 -10.10 -9.45
C VAL A 212 -11.95 -10.06 -10.78
N GLN A 213 -11.06 -9.07 -10.97
CA GLN A 213 -10.25 -8.99 -12.20
C GLN A 213 -9.33 -10.21 -12.38
N GLU A 214 -8.84 -10.77 -11.28
CA GLU A 214 -7.90 -11.89 -11.26
C GLU A 214 -8.58 -13.26 -11.12
N GLY A 215 -9.91 -13.30 -11.00
CA GLY A 215 -10.67 -14.54 -10.84
C GLY A 215 -10.48 -15.23 -9.49
N ILE A 216 -10.04 -14.50 -8.47
CA ILE A 216 -9.93 -15.00 -7.09
C ILE A 216 -11.30 -14.88 -6.41
N PRO A 217 -11.90 -15.97 -5.89
CA PRO A 217 -13.20 -15.91 -5.24
C PRO A 217 -13.21 -14.91 -4.09
N VAL A 218 -14.13 -13.94 -4.12
CA VAL A 218 -14.27 -12.92 -3.08
C VAL A 218 -15.72 -12.76 -2.66
N THR A 219 -15.93 -12.68 -1.35
CA THR A 219 -17.20 -12.28 -0.73
C THR A 219 -17.00 -10.92 -0.06
N LEU A 220 -17.80 -9.93 -0.45
CA LEU A 220 -17.79 -8.61 0.18
C LEU A 220 -18.75 -8.62 1.38
N ILE A 221 -18.30 -8.12 2.52
CA ILE A 221 -19.12 -7.93 3.72
C ILE A 221 -18.98 -6.51 4.26
N THR A 222 -19.95 -6.05 5.05
CA THR A 222 -19.76 -4.82 5.83
C THR A 222 -18.88 -5.10 7.05
N ASP A 223 -18.16 -4.09 7.54
CA ASP A 223 -17.12 -4.28 8.58
C ASP A 223 -17.65 -4.96 9.86
N ASN A 224 -18.91 -4.70 10.22
CA ASN A 224 -19.57 -5.25 11.40
C ASN A 224 -19.98 -6.73 11.26
N MET A 225 -19.93 -7.31 10.06
CA MET A 225 -20.26 -8.72 9.83
C MET A 225 -19.07 -9.64 10.12
N ALA A 226 -17.83 -9.12 10.18
CA ALA A 226 -16.62 -9.90 10.39
C ALA A 226 -16.73 -10.82 11.62
N GLY A 227 -17.21 -10.29 12.75
CA GLY A 227 -17.39 -11.08 13.97
C GLY A 227 -18.42 -12.20 13.84
N PHE A 228 -19.52 -11.96 13.10
CA PHE A 228 -20.52 -12.99 12.84
C PHE A 228 -19.95 -14.12 11.97
N MET A 229 -19.25 -13.78 10.89
CA MET A 229 -18.56 -14.73 10.02
C MET A 229 -17.55 -15.58 10.83
N MET A 230 -16.71 -14.94 11.64
CA MET A 230 -15.77 -15.65 12.51
C MET A 230 -16.49 -16.59 13.49
N SER A 231 -17.61 -16.17 14.09
CA SER A 231 -18.39 -16.99 15.03
C SER A 231 -19.01 -18.24 14.41
N ARG A 232 -19.28 -18.20 13.09
CA ARG A 232 -19.79 -19.32 12.31
C ARG A 232 -18.70 -20.28 11.83
N GLY A 233 -17.44 -19.99 12.17
CA GLY A 233 -16.29 -20.68 11.60
C GLY A 233 -16.21 -20.44 10.10
N GLU A 234 -16.55 -19.23 9.63
CA GLU A 234 -16.51 -18.84 8.22
C GLU A 234 -15.17 -18.25 7.76
N VAL A 235 -14.23 -18.07 8.68
CA VAL A 235 -12.91 -17.46 8.46
C VAL A 235 -11.84 -18.39 9.03
N ASP A 236 -10.84 -18.72 8.23
CA ASP A 236 -9.74 -19.62 8.62
C ASP A 236 -8.45 -18.86 8.97
N ALA A 237 -8.24 -17.69 8.38
CA ALA A 237 -7.13 -16.81 8.67
C ALA A 237 -7.51 -15.36 8.38
N VAL A 238 -6.84 -14.42 9.05
CA VAL A 238 -6.88 -13.00 8.72
C VAL A 238 -5.52 -12.59 8.17
N VAL A 239 -5.49 -11.90 7.03
CA VAL A 239 -4.28 -11.27 6.49
C VAL A 239 -4.56 -9.81 6.18
N VAL A 240 -3.86 -8.90 6.85
CA VAL A 240 -3.97 -7.45 6.64
C VAL A 240 -2.64 -6.85 6.22
N GLY A 241 -2.67 -5.67 5.59
CA GLY A 241 -1.48 -4.85 5.42
C GLY A 241 -1.18 -4.05 6.69
N THR A 242 -0.30 -3.06 6.56
CA THR A 242 -0.03 -2.08 7.61
C THR A 242 0.55 -0.80 7.01
N ASP A 243 0.37 0.31 7.71
CA ASP A 243 0.99 1.59 7.40
C ASP A 243 2.28 1.82 8.21
N ARG A 244 2.36 1.25 9.42
CA ARG A 244 3.56 1.30 10.28
C ARG A 244 3.57 0.19 11.31
N VAL A 245 4.74 -0.38 11.55
CA VAL A 245 4.98 -1.29 12.68
C VAL A 245 6.00 -0.64 13.62
N ALA A 246 5.66 -0.47 14.90
CA ALA A 246 6.58 0.04 15.91
C ALA A 246 7.60 -1.03 16.33
N ALA A 247 8.67 -0.60 17.00
CA ALA A 247 9.74 -1.47 17.44
C ALA A 247 9.30 -2.57 18.42
N ASN A 248 8.20 -2.38 19.18
CA ASN A 248 7.65 -3.42 20.04
C ASN A 248 6.75 -4.44 19.30
N GLY A 249 6.51 -4.26 18.00
CA GLY A 249 5.62 -5.08 17.19
C GLY A 249 4.18 -4.56 17.07
N ASP A 250 3.83 -3.43 17.69
CA ASP A 250 2.50 -2.83 17.53
C ASP A 250 2.30 -2.36 16.09
N VAL A 251 1.09 -2.58 15.58
CA VAL A 251 0.77 -2.38 14.17
C VAL A 251 -0.27 -1.27 14.02
N ALA A 252 0.09 -0.18 13.36
CA ALA A 252 -0.87 0.82 12.92
C ALA A 252 -1.36 0.51 11.50
N ASN A 253 -2.66 0.27 11.35
CA ASN A 253 -3.28 0.00 10.06
C ASN A 253 -4.67 0.65 10.00
N LYS A 254 -5.35 0.53 8.86
CA LYS A 254 -6.67 1.11 8.60
C LYS A 254 -7.65 0.87 9.77
N ILE A 255 -8.38 1.91 10.16
CA ILE A 255 -9.42 1.86 11.18
C ILE A 255 -10.35 0.66 10.96
N GLY A 256 -10.56 -0.15 12.00
CA GLY A 256 -11.21 -1.46 11.94
C GLY A 256 -10.24 -2.63 12.13
N THR A 257 -8.95 -2.46 11.87
CA THR A 257 -7.96 -3.54 11.99
C THR A 257 -7.86 -4.08 13.41
N TYR A 258 -7.79 -3.20 14.41
CA TYR A 258 -7.79 -3.60 15.82
C TYR A 258 -9.05 -4.39 16.19
N MET A 259 -10.23 -3.97 15.71
CA MET A 259 -11.48 -4.68 15.93
C MET A 259 -11.42 -6.10 15.35
N VAL A 260 -10.94 -6.25 14.12
CA VAL A 260 -10.76 -7.56 13.47
C VAL A 260 -9.77 -8.42 14.25
N ALA A 261 -8.66 -7.85 14.75
CA ALA A 261 -7.67 -8.58 15.53
C ALA A 261 -8.21 -9.10 16.87
N VAL A 262 -9.00 -8.29 17.58
CA VAL A 262 -9.69 -8.69 18.82
C VAL A 262 -10.67 -9.85 18.55
N LEU A 263 -11.44 -9.77 17.47
CA LEU A 263 -12.39 -10.82 17.07
C LEU A 263 -11.64 -12.10 16.65
N ALA A 264 -10.57 -11.99 15.87
CA ALA A 264 -9.75 -13.13 15.47
C ALA A 264 -9.19 -13.86 16.70
N ARG A 265 -8.66 -13.11 17.68
CA ARG A 265 -8.19 -13.66 18.96
C ARG A 265 -9.31 -14.36 19.73
N ARG A 266 -10.51 -13.77 19.81
CA ARG A 266 -11.68 -14.35 20.50
C ARG A 266 -12.09 -15.71 19.91
N HIS A 267 -11.93 -15.88 18.60
CA HIS A 267 -12.33 -17.07 17.85
C HIS A 267 -11.17 -18.03 17.54
N GLY A 268 -9.96 -17.75 18.02
CA GLY A 268 -8.79 -18.60 17.80
C GLY A 268 -8.30 -18.63 16.34
N ILE A 269 -8.59 -17.57 15.59
CA ILE A 269 -8.20 -17.42 14.18
C ILE A 269 -6.83 -16.72 14.12
N PRO A 270 -5.86 -17.23 13.34
CA PRO A 270 -4.56 -16.58 13.20
C PRO A 270 -4.70 -15.23 12.48
N PHE A 271 -4.04 -14.22 13.03
CA PHE A 271 -4.02 -12.85 12.53
C PHE A 271 -2.63 -12.49 12.04
N TYR A 272 -2.46 -12.43 10.71
CA TYR A 272 -1.20 -12.15 10.05
C TYR A 272 -1.16 -10.71 9.51
N VAL A 273 -0.01 -10.07 9.65
CA VAL A 273 0.24 -8.74 9.10
C VAL A 273 1.34 -8.82 8.06
N ALA A 274 1.00 -8.52 6.81
CA ALA A 274 1.90 -8.50 5.68
C ALA A 274 2.54 -7.12 5.54
N CYS A 275 3.83 -7.02 5.86
CA CYS A 275 4.56 -5.75 5.89
C CYS A 275 5.99 -5.90 5.34
N PRO A 276 6.43 -5.07 4.38
CA PRO A 276 7.84 -5.05 4.00
C PRO A 276 8.70 -4.47 5.13
N MET A 277 10.00 -4.77 5.14
CA MET A 277 10.92 -4.22 6.16
C MET A 277 10.91 -2.70 6.21
N SER A 278 10.65 -2.04 5.09
CA SER A 278 10.56 -0.57 5.00
C SER A 278 9.40 0.04 5.80
N THR A 279 8.42 -0.76 6.22
CA THR A 279 7.27 -0.33 7.04
C THR A 279 7.52 -0.51 8.54
N ILE A 280 8.61 -1.18 8.93
CA ILE A 280 8.99 -1.37 10.33
C ILE A 280 9.85 -0.19 10.80
N ASP A 281 9.30 0.59 11.72
CA ASP A 281 9.92 1.80 12.25
C ASP A 281 10.54 1.52 13.63
N MET A 282 11.81 1.12 13.62
CA MET A 282 12.57 0.82 14.84
C MET A 282 12.82 2.05 15.74
N GLN A 283 12.54 3.27 15.25
CA GLN A 283 12.69 4.51 16.00
C GLN A 283 11.45 4.81 16.87
N VAL A 284 10.30 4.24 16.53
CA VAL A 284 9.06 4.36 17.30
C VAL A 284 9.00 3.24 18.33
N ALA A 285 8.95 3.60 19.62
CA ALA A 285 9.04 2.62 20.71
C ALA A 285 7.84 1.66 20.74
N ASP A 286 6.63 2.20 20.62
CA ASP A 286 5.35 1.48 20.70
C ASP A 286 4.25 2.18 19.89
N GLY A 287 3.08 1.54 19.82
CA GLY A 287 1.96 2.06 19.06
C GLY A 287 1.37 3.38 19.57
N ALA A 288 1.56 3.73 20.85
CA ALA A 288 1.04 5.00 21.39
C ALA A 288 1.79 6.22 20.83
N ALA A 289 3.02 6.02 20.37
CA ALA A 289 3.81 7.05 19.70
C ALA A 289 3.49 7.20 18.19
N ILE A 290 2.60 6.38 17.62
CA ILE A 290 2.20 6.48 16.22
C ILE A 290 1.09 7.55 16.07
N PRO A 291 1.31 8.63 15.32
CA PRO A 291 0.28 9.64 15.10
C PRO A 291 -0.86 9.09 14.23
N ILE A 292 -2.10 9.29 14.68
CA ILE A 292 -3.30 8.85 13.96
C ILE A 292 -3.90 10.02 13.18
N GLU A 293 -3.98 9.88 11.86
CA GLU A 293 -4.63 10.84 10.96
C GLU A 293 -6.15 10.87 11.23
N GLU A 294 -6.71 12.02 11.57
CA GLU A 294 -8.15 12.27 11.50
C GLU A 294 -8.51 12.95 10.17
N ARG A 295 -9.53 12.42 9.49
CA ARG A 295 -9.94 12.85 8.16
C ARG A 295 -11.26 13.62 8.17
N PRO A 296 -11.61 14.33 7.08
CA PRO A 296 -12.83 15.13 7.04
C PRO A 296 -14.10 14.32 7.35
N ALA A 297 -15.02 14.94 8.11
CA ALA A 297 -16.29 14.34 8.51
C ALA A 297 -17.15 13.83 7.34
N ARG A 298 -17.04 14.47 6.17
CA ARG A 298 -17.80 14.14 4.95
C ARG A 298 -17.63 12.68 4.47
N GLU A 299 -16.51 12.03 4.80
CA GLU A 299 -16.30 10.62 4.45
C GLU A 299 -17.24 9.71 5.27
N VAL A 300 -17.59 10.11 6.49
CA VAL A 300 -18.51 9.37 7.36
C VAL A 300 -19.96 9.73 7.07
N THR A 301 -20.27 11.00 6.81
CA THR A 301 -21.66 11.47 6.60
C THR A 301 -22.27 11.04 5.27
N GLY A 302 -21.44 10.61 4.32
CA GLY A 302 -21.87 10.26 2.98
C GLY A 302 -20.77 9.59 2.17
N PHE A 303 -21.09 9.32 0.91
CA PHE A 303 -20.12 8.88 -0.09
C PHE A 303 -20.50 9.47 -1.44
N ARG A 304 -19.55 10.19 -2.05
CA ARG A 304 -19.81 11.03 -3.24
C ARG A 304 -20.94 12.02 -2.96
N ASP A 305 -21.95 12.06 -3.82
CA ASP A 305 -23.05 13.01 -3.76
C ASP A 305 -24.15 12.58 -2.77
N ASP A 306 -24.09 11.33 -2.29
CA ASP A 306 -25.06 10.78 -1.34
C ASP A 306 -24.66 11.11 0.10
N GLN A 307 -25.57 11.72 0.85
CA GLN A 307 -25.43 12.00 2.30
C GLN A 307 -26.50 11.22 3.06
N TRP A 308 -26.09 10.43 4.05
CA TRP A 308 -27.00 9.62 4.87
C TRP A 308 -27.02 10.04 6.34
N ALA A 309 -26.07 10.86 6.81
CA ALA A 309 -26.06 11.33 8.19
C ALA A 309 -26.91 12.59 8.38
N ALA A 310 -27.47 12.74 9.58
CA ALA A 310 -28.27 13.90 9.95
C ALA A 310 -27.45 15.21 9.90
N ALA A 311 -28.04 16.28 9.37
CA ALA A 311 -27.40 17.59 9.32
C ALA A 311 -27.03 18.09 10.73
N GLY A 312 -25.79 18.55 10.90
CA GLY A 312 -25.28 19.07 12.18
C GLY A 312 -24.70 18.01 13.14
N VAL A 313 -24.70 16.72 12.78
CA VAL A 313 -24.08 15.69 13.62
C VAL A 313 -22.56 15.89 13.75
N ALA A 314 -22.03 15.74 14.96
CA ALA A 314 -20.59 15.72 15.19
C ALA A 314 -19.99 14.38 14.74
N VAL A 315 -18.82 14.44 14.10
CA VAL A 315 -18.13 13.26 13.56
C VAL A 315 -16.70 13.23 14.04
N ARG A 316 -16.26 12.05 14.49
CA ARG A 316 -14.84 11.68 14.57
C ARG A 316 -14.52 10.69 13.47
N ASN A 317 -13.36 10.86 12.83
CA ASN A 317 -12.97 10.02 11.70
C ASN A 317 -11.46 9.69 11.75
N PRO A 318 -11.00 8.93 12.75
CA PRO A 318 -9.65 8.38 12.75
C PRO A 318 -9.51 7.41 11.58
N SER A 319 -8.45 7.58 10.79
CA SER A 319 -8.20 6.76 9.59
C SER A 319 -7.44 5.48 9.89
N PHE A 320 -6.88 5.36 11.09
CA PHE A 320 -6.06 4.25 11.52
C PHE A 320 -6.38 3.91 12.97
N ASP A 321 -6.12 2.67 13.36
CA ASP A 321 -6.04 2.23 14.74
C ASP A 321 -4.74 1.44 14.97
N VAL A 322 -4.46 1.16 16.23
CA VAL A 322 -3.27 0.41 16.66
C VAL A 322 -3.73 -0.97 17.14
N THR A 323 -3.18 -2.00 16.52
CA THR A 323 -3.29 -3.40 16.95
C THR A 323 -2.07 -3.76 17.79
N PRO A 324 -2.24 -4.05 19.09
CA PRO A 324 -1.14 -4.48 19.95
C PRO A 324 -0.47 -5.77 19.45
N ALA A 325 0.85 -5.86 19.62
CA ALA A 325 1.66 -7.00 19.18
C ALA A 325 1.13 -8.36 19.68
N GLU A 326 0.53 -8.40 20.88
CA GLU A 326 -0.05 -9.61 21.49
C GLU A 326 -1.25 -10.20 20.71
N LEU A 327 -1.91 -9.41 19.86
CA LEU A 327 -2.98 -9.86 18.98
C LEU A 327 -2.46 -10.34 17.62
N VAL A 328 -1.19 -10.04 17.30
CA VAL A 328 -0.57 -10.39 16.02
C VAL A 328 0.05 -11.79 16.12
N THR A 329 -0.43 -12.71 15.28
CA THR A 329 0.11 -14.08 15.22
C THR A 329 1.50 -14.10 14.60
N ALA A 330 1.66 -13.40 13.47
CA ALA A 330 2.97 -13.18 12.86
C ALA A 330 2.99 -11.95 11.95
N LEU A 331 4.17 -11.35 11.82
CA LEU A 331 4.51 -10.44 10.73
C LEU A 331 5.09 -11.24 9.57
N VAL A 332 4.65 -10.95 8.35
CA VAL A 332 5.13 -11.56 7.11
C VAL A 332 5.88 -10.50 6.32
N THR A 333 7.16 -10.74 6.08
CA THR A 333 8.07 -9.82 5.39
C THR A 333 8.76 -10.50 4.21
N GLU A 334 9.44 -9.73 3.37
CA GLU A 334 10.32 -10.26 2.33
C GLU A 334 11.54 -11.01 2.87
N ARG A 335 11.89 -10.84 4.16
CA ARG A 335 12.98 -11.54 4.84
C ARG A 335 12.55 -12.78 5.62
N GLY A 336 11.24 -13.04 5.68
CA GLY A 336 10.68 -14.19 6.39
C GLY A 336 9.51 -13.83 7.29
N VAL A 337 9.12 -14.78 8.13
CA VAL A 337 7.99 -14.68 9.05
C VAL A 337 8.49 -14.50 10.48
N VAL A 338 7.97 -13.50 11.18
CA VAL A 338 8.24 -13.27 12.60
C VAL A 338 6.99 -13.57 13.42
N HIS A 339 6.99 -14.71 14.09
CA HIS A 339 5.91 -15.09 15.01
C HIS A 339 5.98 -14.31 16.31
N ARG A 340 4.82 -13.89 16.83
CA ARG A 340 4.69 -13.13 18.10
C ARG A 340 5.70 -11.98 18.13
N PRO A 341 5.55 -10.96 17.26
CA PRO A 341 6.56 -9.94 17.08
C PRO A 341 6.86 -9.20 18.39
N ASP A 342 8.14 -8.94 18.61
CA ASP A 342 8.67 -8.08 19.66
C ASP A 342 9.96 -7.41 19.16
N ARG A 343 10.52 -6.51 19.97
CA ARG A 343 11.74 -5.78 19.61
C ARG A 343 12.91 -6.70 19.26
N GLU A 344 13.16 -7.73 20.07
CA GLU A 344 14.32 -8.60 19.89
C GLU A 344 14.23 -9.37 18.56
N ARG A 345 13.05 -9.91 18.25
CA ARG A 345 12.81 -10.65 17.00
C ARG A 345 12.88 -9.74 15.78
N LEU A 346 12.36 -8.51 15.88
CA LEU A 346 12.44 -7.52 14.81
C LEU A 346 13.89 -7.09 14.53
N GLU A 347 14.68 -6.87 15.59
CA GLU A 347 16.10 -6.57 15.45
C GLU A 347 16.89 -7.75 14.86
N ALA A 348 16.55 -8.99 15.21
CA ALA A 348 17.16 -10.17 14.61
C ALA A 348 16.85 -10.27 13.11
N LEU A 349 15.60 -10.01 12.71
CA LEU A 349 15.19 -9.97 11.30
C LEU A 349 15.91 -8.87 10.51
N ALA A 350 16.13 -7.70 11.10
CA ALA A 350 16.80 -6.58 10.44
C ALA A 350 18.31 -6.83 10.19
N ARG A 351 18.94 -7.69 11.00
CA ARG A 351 20.37 -8.05 10.88
C ARG A 351 20.63 -9.17 9.87
N GLY A 352 19.66 -10.05 9.62
CA GLY A 352 19.74 -11.15 8.65
C GLY A 352 19.49 -10.68 7.22
#